data_AF-A0A0F8ZIX1-F1
#
_entry.id   AF-A0A0F8ZIX1-F1
#
_cell.length_a   1.000
_cell.length_b   1.000
_cell.length_c   1.000
_cell.angle_alpha   90.00
_cell.angle_beta   90.00
_cell.angle_gamma   90.00
#
_symmetry.space_group_name_H-M   'P 1'
#
loop_
_entity.id
_entity.type
_entity.pdbx_description
1 polymer ?
#
loop_
_entity_poly.entity_id
_entity_poly.type
_entity_poly.pdbx_seq_one_letter_code
_entity_poly.pdbx_strand_id
1 'polypeptide(L)'
;MNKQGWYVSYSSHLDELGKLAQGWDSYGSDPPSETAIQNAHGILNILSLISKPPSRIAPLADGGVIIWFNEEGSVECSNNGRITIEARS
;
A
#
# COMPACT_ATOMS: atom_id res chain seq x y z
N MET A 1 -10.32 -2.56 -19.50
CA MET A 1 -9.01 -3.18 -19.20
C MET A 1 -9.26 -4.39 -18.30
N ASN A 2 -8.74 -5.56 -18.66
CA ASN A 2 -8.90 -6.77 -17.86
C ASN A 2 -7.96 -6.65 -16.65
N LYS A 3 -8.51 -6.45 -15.45
CA LYS A 3 -7.70 -6.36 -14.23
C LYS A 3 -7.07 -7.73 -13.99
N GLN A 4 -5.73 -7.78 -13.96
CA GLN A 4 -4.98 -9.03 -13.78
C GLN A 4 -5.28 -9.66 -12.40
N GLY A 5 -5.11 -10.98 -12.24
CA GLY A 5 -5.44 -11.68 -10.99
C GLY A 5 -4.75 -11.13 -9.75
N TRP A 6 -3.52 -10.62 -9.88
CA TRP A 6 -2.79 -9.99 -8.79
C TRP A 6 -3.44 -8.69 -8.30
N TYR A 7 -4.12 -7.94 -9.18
CA TYR A 7 -4.74 -6.67 -8.80
C TYR A 7 -5.86 -6.91 -7.78
N VAL A 8 -6.72 -7.89 -8.04
CA VAL A 8 -7.84 -8.22 -7.14
C VAL A 8 -7.31 -8.71 -5.79
N SER A 9 -6.26 -9.52 -5.80
CA SER A 9 -5.61 -10.00 -4.57
C SER A 9 -5.04 -8.85 -3.73
N TYR A 10 -4.27 -7.95 -4.34
CA TYR A 10 -3.67 -6.83 -3.62
C TYR A 10 -4.69 -5.76 -3.21
N SER A 11 -5.75 -5.57 -4.00
CA SER A 11 -6.85 -4.67 -3.65
C SER A 11 -7.58 -5.20 -2.41
N SER A 12 -7.89 -6.50 -2.36
CA SER A 12 -8.49 -7.12 -1.17
C SER A 12 -7.58 -7.04 0.06
N HIS A 13 -6.27 -7.25 -0.14
CA HIS A 13 -5.28 -7.10 0.94
C HIS A 13 -5.23 -5.66 1.49
N LEU A 14 -5.30 -4.64 0.65
CA LEU A 14 -5.41 -3.24 1.11
C LEU A 14 -6.66 -3.01 1.97
N ASP A 15 -7.80 -3.59 1.59
CA ASP A 15 -9.02 -3.49 2.37
C ASP A 15 -8.93 -4.20 3.73
N GLU A 16 -8.11 -5.26 3.83
CA GLU A 16 -7.80 -5.93 5.10
C GLU A 16 -6.88 -5.08 5.97
N LEU A 17 -5.86 -4.45 5.37
CA LEU A 17 -4.97 -3.53 6.09
C LEU A 17 -5.72 -2.34 6.69
N GLY A 18 -6.72 -1.82 5.98
CA GLY A 18 -7.59 -0.74 6.48
C GLY A 18 -8.49 -1.12 7.66
N LYS A 19 -8.55 -2.41 8.02
CA LYS A 19 -9.34 -2.94 9.16
C LYS A 19 -8.47 -3.32 10.35
N LEU A 20 -7.16 -3.09 10.28
CA LEU A 20 -6.28 -3.34 11.41
C LEU A 20 -6.73 -2.51 12.62
N ALA A 21 -6.69 -3.13 13.79
CA ALA A 21 -6.99 -2.45 15.04
C ALA A 21 -5.80 -1.58 15.47
N GLN A 22 -6.05 -0.63 16.37
CA GLN A 22 -4.97 0.08 17.07
C GLN A 22 -4.04 -0.93 17.77
N GLY A 23 -2.73 -0.76 17.61
CA GLY A 23 -1.74 -1.65 18.21
C GLY A 23 -1.71 -3.04 17.59
N TRP A 24 -2.05 -3.17 16.30
CA TRP A 24 -2.07 -4.43 15.55
C TRP A 24 -0.74 -5.21 15.59
N ASP A 25 0.36 -4.52 15.87
CA ASP A 25 1.71 -5.08 15.93
C ASP A 25 2.20 -5.38 17.37
N SER A 26 1.36 -5.17 18.39
CA SER A 26 1.69 -5.24 19.82
C SER A 26 2.64 -4.14 20.34
N TYR A 27 3.12 -3.22 19.49
CA TYR A 27 3.96 -2.07 19.87
C TYR A 27 3.19 -0.75 19.88
N GLY A 28 1.88 -0.79 19.63
CA GLY A 28 1.00 0.37 19.71
C GLY A 28 0.88 1.14 18.39
N SER A 29 1.30 0.56 17.27
CA SER A 29 1.22 1.19 15.95
C SER A 29 -0.20 1.61 15.58
N ASP A 30 -0.29 2.76 14.92
CA ASP A 30 -1.51 3.24 14.31
C ASP A 30 -1.89 2.36 13.11
N PRO A 31 -3.18 2.06 12.92
CA PRO A 31 -3.61 1.39 11.70
C PRO A 31 -3.52 2.37 10.52
N PRO A 32 -3.44 1.86 9.28
CA PRO A 32 -3.56 2.70 8.09
C PRO A 32 -4.88 3.48 8.10
N SER A 33 -4.82 4.79 7.85
CA SER A 33 -6.01 5.65 7.74
C SER A 33 -6.73 5.41 6.43
N GLU A 34 -8.01 5.80 6.37
CA GLU A 34 -8.80 5.72 5.13
C GLU A 34 -8.10 6.45 3.97
N THR A 35 -7.53 7.64 4.22
CA THR A 35 -6.75 8.40 3.24
C THR A 35 -5.55 7.60 2.72
N ALA A 36 -4.80 6.94 3.61
CA ALA A 36 -3.66 6.11 3.21
C ALA A 36 -4.09 4.92 2.34
N ILE A 37 -5.18 4.24 2.71
CA ILE A 37 -5.76 3.12 1.93
C ILE A 37 -6.24 3.59 0.56
N GLN A 38 -6.95 4.71 0.49
CA GLN A 38 -7.41 5.29 -0.79
C GLN A 38 -6.23 5.66 -1.70
N ASN A 39 -5.19 6.28 -1.15
CA ASN A 39 -3.97 6.60 -1.89
C ASN A 39 -3.29 5.32 -2.41
N ALA A 40 -3.16 4.29 -1.56
CA ALA A 40 -2.56 3.01 -1.93
C ALA A 40 -3.35 2.30 -3.05
N HIS A 41 -4.69 2.33 -3.01
CA HIS A 41 -5.53 1.83 -4.11
C HIS A 41 -5.33 2.63 -5.40
N GLY A 42 -5.12 3.95 -5.30
CA GLY A 42 -4.75 4.81 -6.43
C GLY A 42 -3.44 4.38 -7.09
N ILE A 43 -2.40 4.15 -6.28
CA ILE A 43 -1.11 3.63 -6.77
C ILE A 43 -1.27 2.24 -7.39
N LEU A 44 -1.99 1.32 -6.74
CA LEU A 44 -2.26 -0.02 -7.26
C LEU A 44 -3.00 0.03 -8.61
N ASN A 45 -3.94 0.97 -8.77
CA ASN A 45 -4.63 1.20 -10.04
C ASN A 45 -3.65 1.66 -11.13
N ILE A 46 -2.77 2.62 -10.84
CA ILE A 46 -1.74 3.09 -11.78
C ILE A 46 -0.84 1.93 -12.23
N LEU A 47 -0.37 1.12 -11.29
CA LEU A 47 0.43 -0.07 -11.57
C LEU A 47 -0.27 -1.06 -12.49
N SER A 48 -1.58 -1.22 -12.34
CA SER A 48 -2.38 -2.09 -13.21
C SER A 48 -2.44 -1.59 -14.65
N LEU A 49 -2.47 -0.27 -14.86
CA LEU A 49 -2.49 0.35 -16.18
C LEU A 49 -1.17 0.12 -16.93
N ILE A 50 -0.06 0.04 -16.20
CA ILE A 50 1.27 -0.22 -16.77
C ILE A 50 1.73 -1.68 -16.66
N SER A 51 0.82 -2.59 -16.26
CA SER A 51 1.08 -4.03 -16.12
C SER A 51 2.29 -4.37 -15.22
N LYS A 52 2.48 -3.60 -14.16
CA LYS A 52 3.62 -3.73 -13.24
C LYS A 52 3.15 -4.15 -11.85
N PRO A 53 3.15 -5.45 -11.51
CA PRO A 53 2.66 -5.89 -10.21
C PRO A 53 3.57 -5.41 -9.07
N PRO A 54 3.01 -5.05 -7.90
CA PRO A 54 3.80 -4.90 -6.67
C PRO A 54 4.47 -6.22 -6.29
N SER A 55 5.64 -6.12 -5.66
CA SER A 55 6.31 -7.27 -5.03
C SER A 55 5.80 -7.54 -3.62
N ARG A 56 5.36 -6.49 -2.91
CA ARG A 56 4.80 -6.57 -1.57
C ARG A 56 3.98 -5.33 -1.25
N ILE A 57 2.96 -5.50 -0.40
CA ILE A 57 2.19 -4.41 0.24
C ILE A 57 2.11 -4.71 1.73
N ALA A 58 2.42 -3.73 2.58
CA ALA A 58 2.38 -3.89 4.04
C ALA A 58 1.95 -2.59 4.75
N PRO A 59 1.42 -2.69 5.98
CA PRO A 59 1.21 -1.52 6.82
C PRO A 59 2.55 -0.97 7.33
N LEU A 60 2.59 0.34 7.59
CA LEU A 60 3.71 1.02 8.22
C LEU A 60 3.50 1.12 9.74
N ALA A 61 4.59 1.03 10.51
CA ALA A 61 4.53 1.07 11.98
C ALA A 61 4.11 2.46 12.52
N ASP A 62 4.40 3.53 11.79
CA ASP A 62 3.98 4.90 12.07
C ASP A 62 2.65 5.28 11.38
N GLY A 63 1.95 4.29 10.82
CA GLY A 63 0.66 4.45 10.17
C GLY A 63 0.76 4.74 8.67
N GLY A 64 0.01 3.96 7.91
CA GLY A 64 -0.07 4.08 6.45
C GLY A 64 0.27 2.76 5.77
N VAL A 65 0.56 2.81 4.47
CA VAL A 65 0.86 1.64 3.64
C VAL A 65 2.11 1.88 2.82
N ILE A 66 2.94 0.85 2.69
CA ILE A 66 4.06 0.82 1.76
C ILE A 66 3.84 -0.25 0.68
N ILE A 67 4.16 0.13 -0.56
CA ILE A 67 4.06 -0.70 -1.77
C ILE A 67 5.46 -0.80 -2.36
N TRP A 68 6.01 -2.00 -2.46
CA TRP A 68 7.33 -2.23 -3.07
C TRP A 68 7.21 -2.68 -4.53
N PHE A 69 8.19 -2.26 -5.34
CA PHE A 69 8.35 -2.64 -6.75
C PHE A 69 9.67 -3.39 -6.94
N ASN A 70 9.77 -4.62 -6.40
CA ASN A 70 11.00 -5.42 -6.42
C ASN A 70 12.24 -4.58 -6.04
N GLU A 71 13.28 -4.59 -6.89
CA GLU A 71 14.53 -3.86 -6.69
C GLU A 71 14.46 -2.38 -7.09
N GLU A 72 13.35 -1.93 -7.69
CA GLU A 72 13.26 -0.60 -8.31
C GLU A 72 12.88 0.49 -7.31
N GLY A 73 12.27 0.12 -6.18
CA GLY A 73 11.89 1.09 -5.15
C GLY A 73 10.60 0.79 -4.41
N SER A 74 10.04 1.82 -3.79
CA SER A 74 8.78 1.76 -3.06
C SER A 74 8.00 3.07 -3.12
N VAL A 75 6.69 2.99 -2.85
CA VAL A 75 5.83 4.12 -2.55
C VAL A 75 5.21 3.94 -1.18
N GLU A 76 5.34 4.95 -0.34
CA GLU A 76 4.69 5.04 0.96
C GLU A 76 3.50 6.01 0.88
N CYS A 77 2.37 5.61 1.43
CA CYS A 77 1.17 6.42 1.61
C CYS A 77 0.92 6.55 3.12
N SER A 78 1.34 7.66 3.72
CA SER A 78 1.27 7.88 5.17
C SER A 78 -0.13 8.33 5.61
N ASN A 79 -0.46 8.13 6.89
CA ASN A 79 -1.77 8.49 7.45
C ASN A 79 -2.14 9.98 7.32
N ASN A 80 -1.14 10.86 7.28
CA ASN A 80 -1.32 12.31 7.10
C ASN A 80 -1.53 12.74 5.64
N GLY A 81 -1.67 11.79 4.71
CA GLY A 81 -1.88 12.04 3.29
C GLY A 81 -0.60 12.28 2.48
N ARG A 82 0.59 12.26 3.10
CA ARG A 82 1.86 12.35 2.37
C ARG A 82 2.10 11.08 1.56
N ILE A 83 2.57 11.27 0.33
CA ILE A 83 3.06 10.19 -0.53
C ILE A 83 4.56 10.37 -0.73
N THR A 84 5.35 9.36 -0.37
CA THR A 84 6.81 9.35 -0.56
C THR A 84 7.14 8.31 -1.62
N ILE A 85 8.03 8.65 -2.56
CA ILE A 85 8.53 7.72 -3.58
C ILE A 85 10.03 7.56 -3.34
N GLU A 86 10.47 6.33 -3.13
CA GLU A 86 11.88 5.98 -3.09
C GLU A 86 12.19 5.15 -4.33
N ALA A 87 13.05 5.65 -5.21
CA ALA A 87 13.57 4.91 -6.35
C ALA A 87 14.99 4.45 -6.03
N ARG A 88 15.30 3.19 -6.38
CA ARG A 88 16.68 2.68 -6.31
C ARG A 88 17.32 2.79 -7.69
N SER A 89 18.47 3.47 -7.73
CA SER A 89 19.29 3.71 -8.92
C SER A 89 20.38 2.66 -9.09
#